data_AF-A0A2L2Z424-F1
#
_entry.id   AF-A0A2L2Z424-F1
#
_cell.length_a   1.000
_cell.length_b   1.000
_cell.length_c   1.000
_cell.angle_alpha   90.00
_cell.angle_beta   90.00
_cell.angle_gamma   90.00
#
_symmetry.space_group_name_H-M   'P 1'
#
loop_
_entity.id
_entity.type
_entity.pdbx_description
1 polymer ?
#
loop_
_entity_poly.entity_id
_entity_poly.type
_entity_poly.pdbx_seq_one_letter_code
_entity_poly.pdbx_strand_id
1 'polypeptide(L)' 'GFMVNHVDMSTRFAGTLFGITNGIATLPGFVAPAFDGYVLQSGQTLRNWGFVFLSSATLYFITGIFYILFASADLQPWND' A
#
# COMPACT_ATOMS: atom_id res chain seq x y z
N GLY A 1 -8.52 9.60 5.80
CA GLY A 1 -8.89 9.05 4.49
C GLY A 1 -9.09 7.54 4.57
N PHE A 2 -8.00 6.76 4.71
CA PHE A 2 -8.02 5.30 4.61
C PHE A 2 -8.86 4.56 5.69
N MET A 3 -8.83 5.02 6.95
CA MET A 3 -9.56 4.35 8.04
C MET A 3 -11.08 4.59 8.03
N VAL A 4 -11.55 5.64 7.33
CA VAL A 4 -12.98 6.00 7.31
C VAL A 4 -13.72 5.27 6.19
N ASN A 5 -13.04 4.97 5.08
CA ASN A 5 -13.65 4.33 3.91
C ASN A 5 -14.13 2.89 4.21
N HIS A 6 -13.44 2.16 5.09
CA HIS A 6 -13.86 0.81 5.49
C HIS A 6 -15.10 0.79 6.38
N VAL A 7 -15.35 1.87 7.12
CA VAL A 7 -16.50 1.99 8.03
C VAL A 7 -17.72 2.56 7.31
N ASP A 8 -17.54 3.47 6.34
CA ASP A 8 -18.64 4.02 5.55
C ASP A 8 -19.21 3.02 4.52
N MET A 9 -18.41 2.08 4.00
CA MET A 9 -18.86 1.15 2.95
C MET A 9 -19.57 -0.12 3.45
N SER A 10 -19.34 -0.59 4.68
CA SER A 10 -20.02 -1.79 5.22
C SER A 10 -19.71 -2.05 6.71
N THR A 11 -20.71 -1.90 7.59
CA THR A 11 -20.56 -2.15 9.03
C THR A 11 -20.50 -3.65 9.38
N ARG A 12 -21.03 -4.56 8.52
CA ARG A 12 -21.02 -6.02 8.74
C ARG A 12 -19.75 -6.73 8.22
N PHE A 13 -19.08 -6.20 7.19
CA PHE A 13 -17.88 -6.82 6.60
C PHE A 13 -16.58 -6.06 6.86
N ALA A 14 -16.63 -4.97 7.62
CA ALA A 14 -15.47 -4.16 7.99
C ALA A 14 -14.32 -5.00 8.58
N GLY A 15 -14.63 -5.98 9.45
CA GLY A 15 -13.61 -6.85 10.05
C GLY A 15 -12.88 -7.74 9.04
N THR A 16 -13.60 -8.35 8.10
CA THR A 16 -12.99 -9.18 7.05
C THR A 16 -12.22 -8.35 6.03
N LEU A 17 -12.76 -7.19 5.62
CA LEU A 17 -12.04 -6.26 4.75
C LEU A 17 -10.75 -5.77 5.41
N PHE A 18 -10.82 -5.39 6.70
CA PHE A 18 -9.66 -4.96 7.45
C PHE A 18 -8.63 -6.08 7.61
N GLY A 19 -9.08 -7.32 7.85
CA GLY A 19 -8.19 -8.48 7.91
C GLY A 19 -7.45 -8.73 6.59
N ILE A 20 -8.14 -8.63 5.45
CA ILE A 20 -7.53 -8.79 4.12
C ILE A 20 -6.56 -7.66 3.82
N THR A 21 -6.93 -6.41 4.09
CA THR A 21 -6.03 -5.27 3.85
C THR A 21 -4.82 -5.29 4.75
N ASN A 22 -4.96 -5.68 6.02
CA ASN A 22 -3.84 -5.81 6.95
C ASN A 22 -2.90 -6.96 6.53
N GLY A 23 -3.46 -8.10 6.08
CA GLY A 23 -2.70 -9.20 5.51
C GLY A 23 -1.89 -8.77 4.28
N ILE A 24 -2.50 -8.06 3.34
CA ILE A 24 -1.79 -7.54 2.16
C ILE A 24 -0.77 -6.47 2.57
N ALA A 25 -1.07 -5.64 3.56
CA ALA A 25 -0.18 -4.57 4.05
C ALA A 25 1.07 -5.09 4.75
N THR A 26 1.09 -6.34 5.23
CA THR A 26 2.30 -6.95 5.80
C THR A 26 3.27 -7.47 4.74
N LEU A 27 2.82 -7.72 3.50
CA LEU A 27 3.70 -8.21 2.43
C LEU A 27 4.83 -7.23 2.06
N PRO A 28 4.57 -5.92 1.86
CA PRO A 28 5.64 -4.94 1.65
C PRO A 28 6.68 -4.91 2.77
N GLY A 29 6.28 -5.27 4.00
CA GLY A 29 7.15 -5.25 5.18
C GLY A 29 8.37 -6.17 5.08
N PHE A 30 8.29 -7.28 4.33
CA PHE A 30 9.44 -8.15 4.07
C PHE A 30 10.06 -7.94 2.67
N VAL A 31 9.27 -7.50 1.69
CA VAL A 31 9.74 -7.28 0.32
C VAL A 31 10.67 -6.05 0.24
N ALA A 32 10.35 -4.97 0.95
CA ALA A 32 11.16 -3.75 0.90
C ALA A 32 12.59 -3.96 1.42
N PRO A 33 12.83 -4.57 2.59
CA PRO A 33 14.20 -4.86 3.05
C PRO A 33 14.98 -5.80 2.13
N ALA A 34 14.30 -6.78 1.49
CA ALA A 34 14.94 -7.70 0.55
C ALA A 34 15.40 -6.98 -0.73
N PHE A 35 14.57 -6.07 -1.25
CA PHE A 35 14.91 -5.21 -2.37
C PHE A 35 16.05 -4.25 -2.03
N ASP A 36 15.96 -3.57 -0.89
CA ASP A 36 17.00 -2.65 -0.43
C ASP A 36 18.33 -3.38 -0.26
N GLY A 37 18.31 -4.58 0.32
CA GLY A 37 19.48 -5.44 0.43
C GLY A 37 20.14 -5.79 -0.91
N TYR A 38 19.35 -6.05 -1.95
CA TYR A 38 19.85 -6.29 -3.30
C TYR A 38 20.47 -5.01 -3.92
N VAL A 39 19.79 -3.87 -3.80
CA VAL A 39 20.28 -2.60 -4.36
C VAL A 39 21.56 -2.13 -3.67
N LEU A 40 21.62 -2.28 -2.35
CA LEU A 40 22.77 -1.88 -1.52
C LEU A 40 23.93 -2.88 -1.56
N GLN A 41 23.74 -4.08 -2.14
CA GLN A 41 24.80 -5.09 -2.26
C GLN A 41 25.98 -4.58 -3.10
N SER A 42 25.71 -3.72 -4.09
CA SER A 42 26.74 -3.08 -4.93
C SER A 42 27.51 -1.96 -4.22
N GLY A 43 27.15 -1.62 -2.98
CA GLY A 43 27.82 -0.64 -2.12
C GLY A 43 26.84 0.36 -1.49
N GLN A 44 27.12 0.79 -0.25
CA GLN A 44 26.30 1.77 0.45
C GLN A 44 26.65 3.21 0.03
N THR A 45 26.56 3.50 -1.27
CA THR A 45 26.82 4.82 -1.83
C THR A 45 25.56 5.68 -1.87
N LEU A 46 25.72 7.01 -1.88
CA LEU A 46 24.59 7.95 -1.98
C LEU A 46 23.73 7.71 -3.23
N ARG A 47 24.36 7.26 -4.33
CA ARG A 47 23.67 6.92 -5.58
C ARG A 47 22.74 5.71 -5.41
N ASN A 48 23.18 4.67 -4.70
CA ASN A 48 22.39 3.46 -4.48
C ASN A 48 21.20 3.72 -3.55
N TRP A 49 21.40 4.52 -2.50
CA TRP A 49 20.30 5.03 -1.69
C TRP A 49 19.33 5.89 -2.51
N GLY A 50 19.83 6.69 -3.45
CA GLY A 50 19.00 7.44 -4.40
C GLY A 50 18.06 6.52 -5.19
N PHE A 51 18.53 5.37 -5.66
CA PHE A 51 17.68 4.38 -6.34
C PHE A 51 16.60 3.81 -5.43
N VAL A 52 16.90 3.50 -4.17
CA VAL A 52 15.93 3.02 -3.16
C VAL A 52 14.84 4.06 -2.87
N PHE A 53 15.22 5.32 -2.70
CA PHE A 53 14.24 6.39 -2.47
C PHE A 53 13.39 6.66 -3.71
N LEU A 54 14.00 6.63 -4.90
CA LEU A 54 13.28 6.83 -6.16
C LEU A 54 12.28 5.69 -6.45
N SER A 55 12.65 4.44 -6.18
CA SER A 55 11.73 3.31 -6.31
C SER A 55 10.56 3.42 -5.34
N SER A 56 10.83 3.79 -4.08
CA SER A 56 9.79 4.03 -3.07
C SER A 56 8.84 5.16 -3.50
N ALA A 57 9.37 6.29 -3.96
CA ALA A 57 8.57 7.41 -4.44
C ALA A 57 7.69 7.02 -5.64
N THR A 58 8.23 6.25 -6.58
CA THR A 58 7.49 5.74 -7.74
C THR A 58 6.36 4.81 -7.31
N LEU A 59 6.61 3.93 -6.36
CA LEU A 59 5.61 3.01 -5.82
C LEU A 59 4.46 3.76 -5.14
N TYR A 60 4.78 4.77 -4.32
CA TYR A 60 3.76 5.63 -3.70
C TYR A 60 2.96 6.41 -4.73
N PHE A 61 3.62 6.92 -5.77
CA PHE A 61 2.95 7.67 -6.83
C PHE A 61 1.97 6.80 -7.64
N ILE A 62 2.38 5.59 -8.04
CA ILE A 62 1.52 4.62 -8.74
C ILE A 62 0.34 4.22 -7.85
N THR A 63 0.60 3.91 -6.58
CA THR A 63 -0.44 3.53 -5.63
C THR A 63 -1.42 4.70 -5.41
N GLY A 64 -0.92 5.93 -5.35
CA GLY A 64 -1.73 7.14 -5.25
C GLY A 64 -2.61 7.35 -6.48
N ILE A 65 -2.08 7.16 -7.69
CA ILE A 65 -2.88 7.22 -8.93
C ILE A 65 -3.97 6.14 -8.91
N PHE A 66 -3.62 4.91 -8.55
CA PHE A 66 -4.58 3.82 -8.47
C PHE A 66 -5.68 4.13 -7.47
N TYR A 67 -5.34 4.68 -6.31
CA TYR A 67 -6.31 5.13 -5.32
C TYR A 67 -7.22 6.22 -5.89
N ILE A 68 -6.67 7.23 -6.57
CA ILE A 68 -7.48 8.31 -7.15
C ILE A 68 -8.45 7.80 -8.22
N LEU A 69 -8.03 6.83 -9.04
CA LEU A 69 -8.84 6.30 -10.14
C LEU A 69 -9.91 5.31 -9.68
N PHE A 70 -9.62 4.48 -8.67
CA PHE A 70 -10.46 3.34 -8.30
C PHE A 70 -11.12 3.46 -6.92
N ALA A 71 -10.67 4.39 -6.06
CA ALA A 71 -11.35 4.59 -4.79
C ALA A 71 -12.72 5.25 -5.04
N SER A 72 -13.77 4.53 -4.69
CA SER A 72 -15.11 5.10 -4.51
C SER A 72 -15.43 5.14 -3.01
N ALA A 73 -16.23 6.13 -2.61
CA ALA A 73 -16.76 6.29 -1.26
C ALA A 73 -18.28 6.00 -1.20
N ASP A 74 -18.85 5.43 -2.27
CA ASP A 74 -20.27 5.10 -2.30
C ASP A 74 -20.59 3.88 -1.43
N LEU A 75 -21.74 3.96 -0.76
CA LEU A 75 -22.34 2.87 0.01
C LEU A 75 -22.56 1.66 -0.92
N GLN A 76 -21.90 0.56 -0.61
CA GLN A 76 -21.91 -0.60 -1.50
C GLN A 76 -23.26 -1.34 -1.41
N PRO A 77 -23.84 -1.78 -2.54
CA PRO A 77 -25.22 -2.28 -2.61
C PRO A 77 -25.44 -3.64 -1.92
N TRP A 78 -24.38 -4.30 -1.45
CA TRP A 78 -24.47 -5.52 -0.64
C TRP A 78 -24.52 -5.24 0.87
N ASN A 79 -24.72 -3.98 1.27
CA ASN A 79 -24.82 -3.54 2.67
C ASN A 79 -26.19 -3.85 3.34
N ASP A 80 -26.93 -4.85 2.85
CA ASP A 80 -28.10 -5.41 3.55
C ASP A 80 -27.70 -6.42 4.64
#